data_AF-A0A1M5AM71-F1
#
_entry.id   AF-A0A1M5AM71-F1
#
_cell.length_a   1.000
_cell.length_b   1.000
_cell.length_c   1.000
_cell.angle_alpha   90.00
_cell.angle_beta   90.00
_cell.angle_gamma   90.00
#
_symmetry.space_group_name_H-M   'P 1'
#
loop_
_entity.id
_entity.type
_entity.pdbx_description
1 polymer ?
#
loop_
_entity_poly.entity_id
_entity_poly.type
_entity_poly.pdbx_seq_one_letter_code
_entity_poly.pdbx_strand_id
1 'polypeptide(L)'
;MSEAPKPDHSTVYQAIDEKPRLFALCYADAVALVAEGEPIYEVDVVGWGFEFSDKTVVVLRSPGSGIRSMGTFGSAERARALFSRARREPLEVVYQ
;
A
#
# COMPACT_ATOMS: atom_id res chain seq x y z
N MET A 1 42.57 19.31 -6.27
CA MET A 1 41.72 18.37 -5.52
C MET A 1 40.30 18.61 -5.99
N SER A 2 39.70 17.66 -6.71
CA SER A 2 38.36 17.83 -7.29
C SER A 2 37.32 17.52 -6.22
N GLU A 3 36.49 18.49 -5.88
CA GLU A 3 35.33 18.30 -5.00
C GLU A 3 34.32 17.41 -5.74
N ALA A 4 33.86 16.33 -5.10
CA ALA A 4 32.81 15.48 -5.66
C ALA A 4 31.50 16.30 -5.76
N PRO A 5 30.72 16.16 -6.85
CA PRO A 5 29.46 16.89 -6.97
C PRO A 5 28.53 16.52 -5.81
N LYS A 6 28.11 17.53 -5.04
CA LYS A 6 27.10 17.35 -3.99
C LYS A 6 25.78 16.94 -4.67
N PRO A 7 25.06 15.94 -4.15
CA PRO A 7 23.77 15.56 -4.70
C PRO A 7 22.83 16.76 -4.62
N ASP A 8 22.48 17.31 -5.77
CA ASP A 8 21.48 18.34 -5.89
C ASP A 8 20.12 17.71 -5.54
N HIS A 9 19.55 18.17 -4.43
CA HIS A 9 18.21 17.81 -3.98
C HIS A 9 17.11 18.18 -5.00
N SER A 10 17.45 18.86 -6.11
CA SER A 10 16.56 19.11 -7.25
C SER A 10 16.34 17.90 -8.16
N THR A 11 17.10 16.81 -8.01
CA THR A 11 16.95 15.61 -8.87
C THR A 11 15.90 14.65 -8.34
N VAL A 12 14.69 15.10 -8.04
CA VAL A 12 13.55 14.18 -7.84
C VAL A 12 12.29 14.87 -8.38
N TYR A 13 11.42 14.08 -9.02
CA TYR A 13 10.21 14.46 -9.73
C TYR A 13 10.43 14.90 -11.18
N GLN A 14 10.96 13.99 -12.02
CA GLN A 14 10.32 13.84 -13.33
C GLN A 14 8.82 13.66 -13.05
N ALA A 15 8.03 14.64 -13.48
CA ALA A 15 6.58 14.59 -13.38
C ALA A 15 6.11 13.36 -14.16
N ILE A 16 5.74 12.32 -13.43
CA ILE A 16 4.97 11.23 -13.99
C ILE A 16 3.60 11.87 -14.29
N ASP A 17 3.32 12.12 -15.56
CA ASP A 17 2.07 12.74 -16.05
C ASP A 17 0.85 11.82 -15.83
N GLU A 18 1.08 10.64 -15.26
CA GLU A 18 0.09 9.66 -14.90
C GLU A 18 -0.26 9.79 -13.42
N LYS A 19 -1.53 10.09 -13.14
CA LYS A 19 -2.05 10.11 -11.77
C LYS A 19 -1.95 8.70 -11.20
N PRO A 20 -1.26 8.50 -10.07
CA PRO A 20 -1.17 7.17 -9.48
C PRO A 20 -2.55 6.68 -9.06
N ARG A 21 -2.78 5.38 -9.22
CA ARG A 21 -4.00 4.71 -8.78
C ARG A 21 -3.88 4.36 -7.30
N LEU A 22 -4.82 4.85 -6.49
CA LEU A 22 -4.90 4.52 -5.07
C LEU A 22 -5.48 3.10 -4.92
N PHE A 23 -4.90 2.31 -4.04
CA PHE A 23 -5.46 1.02 -3.64
C PHE A 23 -5.25 0.71 -2.15
N ALA A 24 -6.03 -0.22 -1.65
CA ALA A 24 -5.91 -0.81 -0.32
C ALA A 24 -5.59 -2.32 -0.42
N LEU A 25 -4.81 -2.81 0.55
CA LEU A 25 -4.67 -4.24 0.83
C LEU A 25 -5.59 -4.62 1.98
N CYS A 26 -6.52 -5.52 1.69
CA CYS A 26 -7.64 -5.84 2.56
C CYS A 26 -7.69 -7.33 2.88
N TYR A 27 -8.19 -7.73 4.05
CA TYR A 27 -8.68 -9.10 4.21
C TYR A 27 -9.97 -9.27 3.40
N ALA A 28 -10.14 -10.46 2.78
CA ALA A 28 -11.36 -10.81 2.05
C ALA A 28 -12.56 -10.94 3.00
N ASP A 29 -12.32 -11.44 4.21
CA ASP A 29 -13.32 -11.61 5.26
C ASP A 29 -13.56 -10.29 6.01
N ALA A 30 -14.28 -9.36 5.37
CA ALA A 30 -14.94 -8.29 6.10
C ALA A 30 -16.05 -8.94 6.95
N VAL A 31 -15.79 -9.15 8.25
CA VAL A 31 -16.83 -9.60 9.16
C VAL A 31 -17.86 -8.49 9.21
N ALA A 32 -19.08 -8.77 8.74
CA ALA A 32 -20.20 -7.88 8.91
C ALA A 32 -20.46 -7.72 10.41
N LEU A 33 -19.99 -6.62 10.99
CA LEU A 33 -20.42 -6.21 12.32
C LEU A 33 -21.83 -5.68 12.16
N VAL A 34 -22.79 -6.28 12.88
CA VAL A 34 -24.13 -5.71 12.96
C VAL A 34 -24.12 -4.69 14.08
N ALA A 35 -24.10 -3.41 13.73
CA ALA A 35 -24.45 -2.34 14.64
C ALA A 35 -25.81 -1.78 14.21
N GLU A 36 -26.76 -1.72 15.13
CA GLU A 36 -28.09 -1.13 14.89
C GLU A 36 -28.90 -1.76 13.74
N GLY A 37 -28.62 -3.02 13.37
CA GLY A 37 -29.36 -3.75 12.34
C GLY A 37 -28.86 -3.53 10.91
N GLU A 38 -27.83 -2.70 10.73
CA GLU A 38 -27.18 -2.49 9.44
C GLU A 38 -25.83 -3.23 9.39
N PRO A 39 -25.48 -3.90 8.28
CA PRO A 39 -24.17 -4.50 8.12
C PRO A 39 -23.11 -3.42 7.98
N ILE A 40 -22.20 -3.33 8.95
CA ILE A 40 -20.97 -2.55 8.85
C ILE A 40 -19.88 -3.50 8.38
N TYR A 41 -19.38 -3.27 7.18
CA TYR A 41 -18.22 -3.98 6.65
C TYR A 41 -16.96 -3.32 7.18
N GLU A 42 -16.41 -3.84 8.28
CA GLU A 42 -15.05 -3.51 8.68
C GLU A 42 -14.12 -4.30 7.77
N VAL A 43 -13.79 -3.72 6.62
CA VAL A 43 -12.70 -4.23 5.81
C VAL A 43 -11.42 -3.87 6.55
N ASP A 44 -10.79 -4.85 7.19
CA ASP A 44 -9.53 -4.62 7.91
C ASP A 44 -8.43 -4.26 6.90
N VAL A 45 -8.21 -2.97 6.70
CA VAL A 45 -7.18 -2.45 5.80
C VAL A 45 -5.81 -2.66 6.46
N VAL A 46 -5.01 -3.53 5.85
CA VAL A 46 -3.65 -3.86 6.29
C VAL A 46 -2.65 -2.79 5.81
N GLY A 47 -2.93 -2.18 4.67
CA GLY A 47 -2.11 -1.12 4.12
C GLY A 47 -2.74 -0.40 2.94
N TRP A 48 -2.19 0.77 2.66
CA TRP A 48 -2.57 1.61 1.53
C TRP A 48 -1.40 1.69 0.57
N GLY A 49 -1.69 1.82 -0.73
CA GLY A 49 -0.66 1.97 -1.73
C GLY A 49 -1.06 2.85 -2.91
N PHE A 50 -0.04 3.32 -3.60
CA PHE A 50 -0.13 4.04 -4.86
C PHE A 50 0.54 3.22 -5.94
N GLU A 51 -0.19 2.90 -7.00
CA GLU A 51 0.32 2.24 -8.19
C GLU A 51 0.58 3.28 -9.29
N PHE A 52 1.83 3.32 -9.74
CA PHE A 52 2.31 4.06 -10.91
C PHE A 52 2.56 3.06 -12.04
N SER A 53 2.81 3.52 -13.27
CA SER A 53 3.11 2.65 -14.41
C SER A 53 4.37 1.80 -14.22
N ASP A 54 5.36 2.29 -13.49
CA ASP A 54 6.68 1.64 -13.34
C ASP A 54 6.88 0.98 -11.97
N LYS A 55 6.07 1.34 -10.97
CA LYS A 55 6.24 0.90 -9.59
C LYS A 55 4.98 1.03 -8.76
N THR A 56 5.02 0.38 -7.61
CA THR A 56 3.99 0.48 -6.59
C THR A 56 4.64 0.80 -5.25
N VAL A 57 4.09 1.76 -4.52
CA VAL A 57 4.51 2.10 -3.15
C VAL A 57 3.41 1.68 -2.20
N VAL A 58 3.75 0.92 -1.16
CA VAL A 58 2.80 0.46 -0.14
C VAL A 58 3.26 0.91 1.24
N VAL A 59 2.34 1.46 2.02
CA VAL A 59 2.52 1.80 3.42
C VAL A 59 1.60 0.90 4.25
N LEU A 60 2.21 0.05 5.07
CA LEU A 60 1.53 -0.76 6.05
C LEU A 60 1.46 -0.03 7.38
N ARG A 61 0.35 -0.21 8.07
CA ARG A 61 0.20 0.19 9.47
C ARG A 61 -0.05 -1.05 10.30
N SER A 62 0.84 -1.35 11.24
CA SER A 62 0.59 -2.42 12.20
C SER A 62 -0.55 -2.01 13.14
N PRO A 63 -1.66 -2.76 13.19
CA PRO A 63 -2.70 -2.56 14.20
C PRO A 63 -2.08 -2.79 15.58
N GLY A 64 -2.20 -1.84 16.49
CA GLY A 64 -1.69 -1.94 17.87
C GLY A 64 -0.35 -1.25 18.13
N SER A 65 0.65 -1.37 17.26
CA SER A 65 1.96 -0.72 17.49
C SER A 65 2.09 0.67 16.84
N GLY A 66 1.24 0.97 15.84
CA GLY A 66 1.34 2.20 15.07
C GLY A 66 2.58 2.30 14.18
N ILE A 67 3.44 1.27 14.18
CA ILE A 67 4.63 1.20 13.34
C ILE A 67 4.19 1.21 11.88
N ARG A 68 4.87 2.05 11.09
CA ARG A 68 4.67 2.17 9.65
C ARG A 68 5.83 1.50 8.94
N SER A 69 5.51 0.55 8.07
CA SER A 69 6.49 -0.09 7.18
C SER A 69 6.17 0.32 5.75
N MET A 70 7.18 0.75 5.01
CA MET A 70 7.04 1.17 3.60
C MET A 70 7.83 0.22 2.70
N GLY A 71 7.25 -0.16 1.57
CA GLY A 71 7.90 -0.99 0.56
C GLY A 71 7.58 -0.54 -0.85
N THR A 72 8.52 -0.78 -1.77
CA THR A 72 8.34 -0.57 -3.21
C THR A 72 8.29 -1.91 -3.94
N PHE A 73 7.33 -2.04 -4.84
CA PHE A 73 7.02 -3.27 -5.58
C PHE A 73 6.87 -2.95 -7.08
N GLY A 74 6.89 -3.99 -7.91
CA GLY A 74 6.61 -3.83 -9.33
C GLY A 74 5.11 -3.78 -9.69
N SER A 75 4.22 -4.14 -8.76
CA SER A 75 2.76 -4.01 -8.92
C SER A 75 2.03 -4.18 -7.57
N ALA A 76 0.76 -3.78 -7.49
CA ALA A 76 -0.08 -4.03 -6.33
C ALA A 76 -0.24 -5.53 -6.04
N GLU A 77 -0.35 -6.37 -7.09
CA GLU A 77 -0.42 -7.82 -6.97
C GLU A 77 0.83 -8.45 -6.35
N ARG A 78 2.03 -7.92 -6.66
CA ARG A 78 3.26 -8.41 -6.05
C ARG A 78 3.34 -8.04 -4.57
N ALA A 79 2.85 -6.86 -4.20
CA ALA A 79 2.73 -6.47 -2.80
C ALA A 79 1.74 -7.38 -2.07
N ARG A 80 0.54 -7.59 -2.63
CA ARG A 80 -0.48 -8.51 -2.12
C ARG A 80 0.09 -9.91 -1.89
N ALA A 81 0.81 -10.46 -2.88
CA ALA A 81 1.42 -11.78 -2.79
C ALA A 81 2.44 -11.87 -1.64
N LEU A 82 3.30 -10.86 -1.45
CA LEU A 82 4.26 -10.86 -0.35
C LEU A 82 3.54 -10.84 1.01
N PHE A 83 2.59 -9.93 1.19
CA PHE A 83 1.93 -9.71 2.48
C PHE A 83 0.88 -10.79 2.83
N SER A 84 0.46 -11.58 1.84
CA SER A 84 -0.38 -12.77 2.02
C SER A 84 0.39 -13.98 2.53
N ARG A 85 1.73 -14.04 2.39
CA ARG A 85 2.53 -15.25 2.74
C ARG A 85 2.43 -15.68 4.20
N ALA A 86 2.24 -14.72 5.10
CA ALA A 86 2.17 -14.97 6.54
C ALA A 86 0.73 -15.23 7.02
N ARG A 87 -0.24 -15.39 6.11
CA ARG A 87 -1.67 -15.38 6.42
C ARG A 87 -2.33 -16.68 5.97
N ARG A 88 -3.39 -17.06 6.70
CA ARG A 88 -4.24 -18.22 6.37
C ARG A 88 -4.99 -18.00 5.07
N GLU A 89 -5.42 -16.76 4.85
CA GLU A 89 -6.16 -16.34 3.66
C GLU A 89 -5.42 -15.20 2.96
N PRO A 90 -5.43 -15.17 1.62
CA PRO A 90 -4.77 -14.13 0.86
C PRO A 90 -5.48 -12.79 1.04
N LEU A 91 -4.70 -11.71 1.05
CA LEU A 91 -5.24 -10.36 0.95
C LEU A 91 -5.80 -10.10 -0.44
N GLU A 92 -6.69 -9.12 -0.52
CA GLU A 92 -7.24 -8.55 -1.75
C GLU A 92 -6.65 -7.17 -2.03
N VAL A 93 -6.62 -6.80 -3.30
CA VAL A 93 -6.28 -5.45 -3.76
C VAL A 93 -7.57 -4.75 -4.18
N VAL A 94 -7.90 -3.65 -3.50
CA VAL A 94 -9.11 -2.85 -3.78
C VAL A 94 -8.69 -1.47 -4.26
N TYR A 95 -9.04 -1.11 -5.50
CA TYR A 95 -8.77 0.21 -6.07
C TYR A 95 -9.87 1.22 -5.72
N GLN A 96 -9.51 2.50 -5.59
CA GLN A 96 -10.44 3.63 -5.45
C GLN A 96 -10.50 4.51 -6.70
#